data_AF-A0A932D905-F1
#
_entry.id   AF-A0A932D905-F1
#
_cell.length_a   1.000
_cell.length_b   1.000
_cell.length_c   1.000
_cell.angle_alpha   90.00
_cell.angle_beta   90.00
_cell.angle_gamma   90.00
#
_symmetry.space_group_name_H-M   'P 1'
#
loop_
_entity.id
_entity.type
_entity.pdbx_description
1 polymer ?
#
loop_
_entity_poly.entity_id
_entity_poly.type
_entity_poly.pdbx_seq_one_letter_code
_entity_poly.pdbx_strand_id
1 'polypeptide(L)' 'MTTTLDVSNDLLKRVMALTHAPTPEQAILEAMADFSQQRSLEEAVAKLGTFEDFMTADELRAMRASN' A
#
# COMPACT_ATOMS: atom_id res chain seq x y z
N MET A 1 -17.78 9.44 -3.68
CA MET A 1 -17.80 10.85 -3.22
C MET A 1 -16.96 11.66 -4.20
N THR A 2 -17.40 12.85 -4.60
CA THR A 2 -16.62 13.72 -5.48
C THR A 2 -15.88 14.75 -4.64
N THR A 3 -14.60 14.95 -4.93
CA THR A 3 -13.73 15.91 -4.23
C THR A 3 -13.02 16.76 -5.27
N THR A 4 -12.97 18.09 -5.06
CA THR A 4 -12.20 19.01 -5.90
C THR A 4 -10.87 19.31 -5.23
N LEU A 5 -9.77 19.12 -5.96
CA LEU A 5 -8.40 19.34 -5.48
C LEU A 5 -7.71 20.32 -6.42
N ASP A 6 -7.00 21.30 -5.85
CA ASP A 6 -6.12 22.17 -6.63
C ASP A 6 -4.72 21.55 -6.69
N VAL A 7 -4.25 21.25 -7.90
CA VAL A 7 -3.00 20.53 -8.15
C VAL A 7 -2.24 21.30 -9.21
N SER A 8 -0.94 21.54 -8.98
CA SER A 8 -0.12 22.23 -9.97
C SER A 8 -0.05 21.43 -11.28
N ASN A 9 -0.14 22.13 -12.42
CA ASN A 9 -0.09 21.50 -13.74
C ASN A 9 1.18 20.68 -13.97
N ASP A 10 2.31 21.13 -13.42
CA ASP A 10 3.58 20.43 -13.58
C ASP A 10 3.61 19.12 -12.80
N LEU A 11 3.06 19.11 -11.58
CA LEU A 11 2.90 17.89 -10.79
C LEU A 11 1.95 16.93 -11.51
N LEU A 12 0.82 17.41 -11.99
CA LEU A 12 -0.16 16.58 -12.70
C LEU A 12 0.42 15.93 -13.95
N LYS A 13 1.15 16.70 -14.79
CA LYS A 13 1.86 16.17 -15.96
C LYS A 13 2.87 15.09 -15.58
N ARG A 14 3.62 15.31 -14.50
CA ARG A 14 4.59 14.33 -14.01
C ARG A 14 3.91 13.06 -13.54
N VAL A 15 2.82 13.16 -12.77
CA VAL A 15 2.05 12.00 -12.31
C VAL A 15 1.49 11.22 -13.48
N MET A 16 0.85 11.89 -14.45
CA MET A 16 0.37 11.26 -15.68
C MET A 16 1.49 10.54 -16.47
N ALA A 17 2.69 11.13 -16.53
CA ALA A 17 3.83 10.50 -17.19
C ALA A 17 4.34 9.25 -16.44
N LEU A 18 4.28 9.24 -15.11
CA LEU A 18 4.72 8.11 -14.28
C LEU A 18 3.70 6.96 -14.29
N THR A 19 2.41 7.27 -14.27
CA THR A 19 1.36 6.24 -14.26
C THR A 19 0.93 5.82 -15.67
N HIS A 20 1.36 6.56 -16.70
CA HIS A 20 0.93 6.40 -18.09
C HIS A 20 -0.59 6.54 -18.29
N ALA A 21 -1.27 7.24 -17.37
CA ALA A 21 -2.71 7.41 -17.43
C ALA A 21 -3.13 8.38 -18.55
N PRO A 22 -4.23 8.07 -19.26
CA PRO A 22 -4.77 8.92 -20.32
C PRO A 22 -5.45 10.19 -19.79
N THR A 23 -5.86 10.22 -18.53
CA THR A 23 -6.57 11.35 -17.92
C THR A 23 -5.97 11.78 -16.57
N PRO A 24 -6.10 13.06 -16.21
CA PRO A 24 -5.69 13.58 -14.89
C PRO A 24 -6.27 12.81 -13.71
N GLU A 25 -7.58 12.51 -13.77
CA GLU A 25 -8.30 11.82 -12.70
C GLU A 25 -7.76 10.41 -12.51
N GLN A 26 -7.58 9.67 -13.61
CA GLN A 26 -7.03 8.31 -13.54
C GLN A 26 -5.59 8.31 -12.99
N ALA A 27 -4.77 9.28 -13.40
CA ALA A 27 -3.41 9.40 -12.90
C ALA A 27 -3.36 9.61 -11.37
N ILE A 28 -4.26 10.45 -10.85
CA ILE A 28 -4.37 10.69 -9.41
C ILE A 28 -4.84 9.44 -8.69
N LEU A 29 -5.88 8.76 -9.20
CA LEU A 29 -6.41 7.54 -8.59
C LEU A 29 -5.36 6.42 -8.52
N GLU A 30 -4.62 6.20 -9.61
CA GLU A 30 -3.53 5.22 -9.66
C GLU A 30 -2.41 5.57 -8.68
N ALA A 31 -1.95 6.83 -8.68
CA ALA A 31 -0.92 7.28 -7.76
C ALA A 31 -1.34 7.15 -6.28
N MET A 32 -2.62 7.40 -5.96
CA MET A 32 -3.15 7.21 -4.61
C MET A 32 -3.22 5.75 -4.21
N ALA A 33 -3.61 4.86 -5.13
CA ALA A 33 -3.63 3.42 -4.90
C ALA A 33 -2.21 2.90 -4.59
N ASP A 34 -1.23 3.27 -5.42
CA ASP A 34 0.18 2.88 -5.24
C ASP A 34 0.73 3.39 -3.90
N PHE A 35 0.46 4.65 -3.58
CA PHE A 35 0.86 5.23 -2.29
C PHE A 35 0.24 4.46 -1.11
N SER A 36 -1.05 4.12 -1.17
CA SER A 36 -1.71 3.38 -0.10
C SER A 36 -1.12 1.98 0.11
N GLN A 37 -0.74 1.31 -0.99
CA GLN A 37 -0.12 -0.01 -0.94
C GLN A 37 1.28 0.07 -0.33
N GLN A 38 2.08 1.07 -0.71
CA GLN A 38 3.40 1.31 -0.12
C GLN A 38 3.30 1.57 1.39
N ARG A 39 2.37 2.42 1.83
CA ARG A 39 2.15 2.67 3.27
C ARG A 39 1.69 1.43 4.02
N SER A 40 0.80 0.65 3.43
CA SER A 40 0.35 -0.61 4.02
C SER A 40 1.53 -1.58 4.23
N LEU A 41 2.46 -1.66 3.28
CA LEU A 41 3.68 -2.46 3.41
C LEU A 41 4.62 -1.90 4.49
N GLU A 42 4.83 -0.58 4.51
CA GLU A 42 5.64 0.07 5.55
C GLU A 42 5.09 -0.19 6.96
N GLU A 43 3.78 -0.10 7.14
CA GLU A 43 3.11 -0.41 8.42
C GLU A 43 3.26 -1.89 8.80
N ALA A 44 3.17 -2.80 7.83
CA ALA A 44 3.38 -4.23 8.08
C ALA A 44 4.83 -4.52 8.48
N VAL A 45 5.80 -3.90 7.79
CA VAL A 45 7.23 -4.03 8.09
C VAL A 45 7.56 -3.43 9.46
N ALA A 46 6.95 -2.30 9.83
CA ALA A 46 7.15 -1.68 11.14
C ALA A 46 6.69 -2.58 12.30
N LYS A 47 5.74 -3.49 12.05
CA LYS A 47 5.28 -4.51 13.01
C LYS A 47 6.11 -5.79 12.97
N LEU A 48 6.97 -5.97 11.97
CA LEU A 48 7.79 -7.17 11.84
C LEU A 48 8.84 -7.18 12.96
N GLY A 49 8.84 -8.24 13.77
CA GLY A 49 9.73 -8.36 14.93
C GLY A 49 9.20 -7.70 16.22
N THR A 50 8.03 -7.05 16.19
CA THR A 50 7.34 -6.57 17.41
C THR A 50 6.31 -7.56 17.94
N PHE A 51 6.13 -8.71 17.27
CA PHE A 51 5.23 -9.75 17.72
C PHE A 51 5.94 -10.63 18.74
N GLU A 52 5.72 -10.34 20.03
CA GLU A 52 6.31 -11.11 21.13
C GLU A 52 5.79 -12.57 21.17
N ASP A 53 4.54 -12.79 20.73
CA ASP A 53 3.87 -14.10 20.76
C ASP A 53 3.77 -14.78 19.38
N PHE A 54 4.63 -14.42 18.42
CA PHE A 54 4.57 -15.06 17.10
C PHE A 54 5.05 -16.52 17.21
N MET A 55 4.14 -17.47 16.98
CA MET A 55 4.46 -18.90 17.02
C MET A 55 5.62 -19.20 16.06
N THR A 56 6.61 -19.90 16.57
CA THR A 56 7.67 -20.49 15.76
C THR A 56 7.09 -21.53 14.80
N ALA A 57 7.83 -21.84 13.73
CA ALA A 57 7.39 -22.84 12.75
C ALA A 57 7.09 -24.21 13.39
N ASP A 58 7.80 -24.57 14.45
CA ASP A 58 7.60 -25.83 15.17
C ASP A 58 6.36 -25.82 16.06
N GLU A 59 6.08 -24.71 16.75
CA GLU A 59 4.82 -24.52 17.50
C GLU A 59 3.61 -24.58 16.56
N LEU A 60 3.73 -23.98 15.37
CA LEU A 60 2.66 -23.95 14.37
C LEU A 60 2.41 -25.34 13.75
N ARG A 61 3.47 -26.15 13.57
CA ARG A 61 3.35 -27.56 13.17
C ARG A 61 2.68 -28.39 14.26
N ALA A 62 3.06 -28.20 15.52
CA ALA A 62 2.48 -28.92 16.65
C ALA A 62 0.98 -28.65 16.78
N MET A 63 0.55 -27.38 16.67
CA MET A 63 -0.86 -27.01 16.71
C MET A 63 -1.69 -27.60 15.57
N ARG A 64 -1.11 -27.71 14.36
CA ARG A 64 -1.76 -28.35 13.20
C ARG A 64 -1.87 -29.86 13.32
N ALA A 65 -0.94 -30.50 14.03
CA ALA A 65 -0.97 -31.94 14.27
C ALA A 65 -1.93 -32.34 15.39
N SER A 66 -2.34 -31.40 16.25
CA SER A 66 -3.29 -31.60 17.35
C SER A 66 -4.75 -31.34 16.99
N ASN A 67 -5.06 -31.05 15.72
CA ASN A 67 -6.42 -30.91 15.15
C ASN A 67 -6.66 -32.01 14.11
#